data_AF-N0BFC2-F1
#
_entry.id   AF-N0BFC2-F1
#
_cell.length_a   1.000
_cell.length_b   1.000
_cell.length_c   1.000
_cell.angle_alpha   90.00
_cell.angle_beta   90.00
_cell.angle_gamma   90.00
#
_symmetry.space_group_name_H-M   'P 1'
#
loop_
_entity.id
_entity.type
_entity.pdbx_description
1 polymer ?
#
loop_
_entity_poly.entity_id
_entity_poly.type
_entity_poly.pdbx_seq_one_letter_code
_entity_poly.pdbx_strand_id
1 'polypeptide(L)'
;MVKLCKICGEEIVGGKFEDYETCPICGDILDDIIAKYLEMVAMKCAQQEFDGITLNMIIKYLDEVVDWVEFFEDLEEFSSDAKYYERFRMVLNKLDLDRVWFEKIIKENYKTCPACGADFTRQCLDIEKDGDWVKVYCGTCGKLISKHYAPKTEL
;
A
#
# COMPACT_ATOMS: atom_id res chain seq x y z
N MET A 1 -6.88 -17.48 -23.38
CA MET A 1 -8.02 -16.98 -22.57
C MET A 1 -7.58 -15.63 -22.04
N VAL A 2 -8.31 -14.56 -22.36
CA VAL A 2 -7.96 -13.20 -21.89
C VAL A 2 -8.37 -13.10 -20.42
N LYS A 3 -7.45 -12.72 -19.54
CA LYS A 3 -7.77 -12.40 -18.13
C LYS A 3 -8.13 -10.91 -18.06
N LEU A 4 -9.18 -10.59 -17.32
CA LEU A 4 -9.64 -9.21 -17.12
C LEU A 4 -9.41 -8.75 -15.69
N CYS A 5 -9.08 -7.48 -15.53
CA CYS A 5 -8.86 -6.83 -14.26
C CYS A 5 -10.16 -6.74 -13.46
N LYS A 6 -10.15 -7.23 -12.21
CA LYS A 6 -11.30 -7.15 -11.30
C LYS A 6 -11.60 -5.74 -10.79
N ILE A 7 -10.71 -4.78 -11.05
CA ILE A 7 -10.85 -3.38 -10.63
C ILE A 7 -11.44 -2.53 -11.75
N CYS A 8 -10.87 -2.59 -12.96
CA CYS A 8 -11.24 -1.71 -14.06
C CYS A 8 -11.81 -2.43 -15.31
N GLY A 9 -11.81 -3.76 -15.33
CA GLY A 9 -12.32 -4.55 -16.45
C GLY A 9 -11.39 -4.65 -17.67
N GLU A 10 -10.22 -4.02 -17.65
CA GLU A 10 -9.25 -4.08 -18.77
C GLU A 10 -8.47 -5.39 -18.82
N GLU A 11 -7.85 -5.68 -19.96
CA GLU A 11 -7.02 -6.85 -20.16
C GLU A 11 -5.76 -6.84 -19.27
N ILE A 12 -5.46 -7.99 -18.67
CA ILE A 12 -4.25 -8.20 -17.88
C ILE A 12 -3.14 -8.68 -18.82
N VAL A 13 -2.13 -7.82 -19.00
CA VAL A 13 -0.93 -8.09 -19.81
C VAL A 13 0.32 -8.33 -18.94
N GLY A 14 0.15 -9.06 -17.85
CA GLY A 14 1.17 -9.33 -16.83
C GLY A 14 1.08 -8.40 -15.61
N GLY A 15 2.16 -8.32 -14.85
CA GLY A 15 2.31 -7.42 -13.71
C GLY A 15 2.43 -8.14 -12.37
N LYS A 16 2.83 -7.39 -11.34
CA LYS A 16 3.10 -7.91 -9.98
C LYS A 16 1.89 -8.57 -9.32
N PHE A 17 0.68 -8.11 -9.66
CA PHE A 17 -0.57 -8.55 -9.05
C PHE A 17 -1.47 -9.33 -10.01
N GLU A 18 -0.92 -9.96 -11.05
CA GLU A 18 -1.70 -10.72 -12.03
C GLU A 18 -2.46 -11.91 -11.40
N ASP A 19 -1.88 -12.53 -10.37
CA ASP A 19 -2.49 -13.63 -9.61
C ASP A 19 -3.68 -13.18 -8.76
N TYR A 20 -3.79 -11.87 -8.53
CA TYR A 20 -4.92 -11.21 -7.88
C TYR A 20 -5.90 -10.60 -8.89
N GLU A 21 -5.79 -10.98 -10.17
CA GLU A 21 -6.60 -10.49 -11.27
C GLU A 21 -6.60 -8.96 -11.36
N THR A 22 -5.41 -8.37 -11.18
CA THR A 22 -5.19 -6.91 -11.22
C THR A 22 -4.25 -6.57 -12.37
N CYS A 23 -4.67 -5.67 -13.27
CA CYS A 23 -3.82 -5.20 -14.36
C CYS A 23 -2.66 -4.33 -13.85
N PRO A 24 -1.58 -4.13 -14.65
CA PRO A 24 -0.42 -3.35 -14.22
C PRO A 24 -0.76 -1.96 -13.68
N ILE A 25 -1.66 -1.22 -14.35
CA ILE A 25 -2.02 0.16 -13.96
C ILE A 25 -2.68 0.20 -12.59
N CYS A 26 -3.67 -0.66 -12.35
CA CYS A 26 -4.29 -0.76 -11.02
C CYS A 26 -3.32 -1.35 -9.98
N GLY A 27 -2.37 -2.17 -10.44
CA GLY A 27 -1.30 -2.73 -9.61
C GLY A 27 -0.32 -1.68 -9.12
N ASP A 28 0.05 -0.71 -9.94
CA ASP A 28 0.95 0.38 -9.54
C ASP A 28 0.32 1.23 -8.42
N ILE A 29 -0.97 1.57 -8.56
CA ILE A 29 -1.75 2.27 -7.52
C ILE A 29 -1.87 1.43 -6.26
N LEU A 30 -2.12 0.12 -6.41
CA LEU A 30 -2.17 -0.79 -5.28
C LEU A 30 -0.83 -0.83 -4.54
N ASP A 31 0.30 -0.76 -5.26
CA ASP A 31 1.63 -0.67 -4.65
C ASP A 31 1.80 0.61 -3.83
N ASP A 32 1.29 1.76 -4.30
CA ASP A 32 1.31 3.02 -3.54
C ASP A 32 0.47 2.93 -2.25
N ILE A 33 -0.74 2.35 -2.34
CA ILE A 33 -1.60 2.10 -1.18
C ILE A 33 -0.90 1.17 -0.17
N ILE A 34 -0.27 0.10 -0.65
CA ILE A 34 0.48 -0.84 0.19
C ILE A 34 1.68 -0.16 0.84
N ALA A 35 2.41 0.67 0.10
CA ALA A 35 3.54 1.43 0.62
C ALA A 35 3.11 2.38 1.74
N LYS A 36 1.99 3.09 1.58
CA LYS A 36 1.42 3.94 2.62
C LYS A 36 1.00 3.14 3.84
N TYR A 37 0.31 2.02 3.61
CA TYR A 37 -0.08 1.09 4.65
C TYR A 37 1.14 0.59 5.45
N LEU A 38 2.25 0.21 4.79
CA LEU A 38 3.47 -0.24 5.45
C LEU A 38 4.18 0.89 6.22
N GLU A 39 4.14 2.13 5.74
CA GLU A 39 4.60 3.31 6.49
C GLU A 39 3.82 3.45 7.80
N MET A 40 2.48 3.35 7.77
CA MET A 40 1.65 3.46 8.96
C MET A 40 1.95 2.36 9.99
N VAL A 41 2.09 1.13 9.51
CA VAL A 41 2.52 -0.03 10.33
C VAL A 41 3.86 0.26 11.02
N ALA A 42 4.83 0.79 10.27
CA ALA A 42 6.15 1.13 10.78
C ALA A 42 6.12 2.28 11.81
N MET A 43 5.35 3.36 11.54
CA MET A 43 5.18 4.48 12.47
C MET A 43 4.58 4.05 13.79
N LYS A 44 3.53 3.22 13.74
CA LYS A 44 2.86 2.72 14.94
C LYS A 44 3.81 1.82 15.70
N CYS A 45 4.60 1.01 14.99
CA CYS A 45 5.63 0.24 15.67
C CYS A 45 6.59 1.09 16.50
N ALA A 46 7.11 2.17 15.91
CA ALA A 46 8.02 3.06 16.63
C ALA A 46 7.40 3.74 17.87
N GLN A 47 6.06 3.83 17.95
CA GLN A 47 5.34 4.54 19.01
C GLN A 47 4.92 3.68 20.21
N GLN A 48 4.83 2.35 20.08
CA GLN A 48 4.43 1.47 21.19
C GLN A 48 5.54 0.48 21.52
N GLU A 49 5.72 0.12 22.79
CA GLU A 49 6.52 -1.05 23.18
C GLU A 49 5.83 -2.30 22.60
N PHE A 50 6.31 -2.71 21.42
CA PHE A 50 5.51 -3.50 20.49
C PHE A 50 5.56 -5.01 20.80
N ASP A 51 4.46 -5.58 21.30
CA ASP A 51 4.28 -7.04 21.50
C ASP A 51 3.33 -7.64 20.44
N GLY A 52 3.54 -7.24 19.19
CA GLY A 52 2.91 -7.80 18.00
C GLY A 52 1.79 -6.95 17.38
N ILE A 53 1.86 -6.72 16.07
CA ILE A 53 0.76 -6.10 15.31
C ILE A 53 -0.23 -7.21 14.94
N THR A 54 -1.45 -7.16 15.49
CA THR A 54 -2.51 -8.05 15.02
C THR A 54 -3.02 -7.60 13.66
N LEU A 55 -3.44 -8.54 12.80
CA LEU A 55 -4.08 -8.23 11.53
C LEU A 55 -5.28 -7.27 11.72
N ASN A 56 -5.98 -7.35 12.84
CA ASN A 56 -7.08 -6.44 13.19
C ASN A 56 -6.62 -5.00 13.48
N MET A 57 -5.43 -4.80 14.05
CA MET A 57 -4.85 -3.45 14.21
C MET A 57 -4.39 -2.90 12.86
N ILE A 58 -3.87 -3.78 12.00
CA ILE A 58 -3.50 -3.50 10.61
C ILE A 58 -4.70 -3.05 9.77
N ILE A 59 -5.85 -3.74 9.89
CA ILE A 59 -7.08 -3.40 9.16
C ILE A 59 -7.63 -2.04 9.62
N LYS A 60 -7.45 -1.65 10.89
CA LYS A 60 -7.83 -0.32 11.37
C LYS A 60 -7.05 0.81 10.69
N TYR A 61 -5.81 0.56 10.26
CA TYR A 61 -5.05 1.54 9.50
C TYR A 61 -5.45 1.60 8.04
N LEU A 62 -6.21 0.62 7.54
CA LEU A 62 -6.77 0.70 6.20
C LEU A 62 -7.71 1.92 6.07
N ASP A 63 -8.52 2.18 7.10
CA ASP A 63 -9.40 3.34 7.14
C ASP A 63 -8.57 4.64 7.13
N GLU A 64 -7.49 4.72 7.91
CA GLU A 64 -6.57 5.88 7.89
C GLU A 64 -5.84 6.04 6.52
N VAL A 65 -5.59 4.95 5.79
CA VAL A 65 -5.04 5.00 4.42
C VAL A 65 -6.09 5.50 3.43
N VAL A 66 -7.35 5.05 3.54
CA VAL A 66 -8.45 5.56 2.71
C VAL A 66 -8.65 7.05 2.97
N ASP A 67 -8.73 7.48 4.23
CA ASP A 67 -8.83 8.90 4.63
C ASP A 67 -7.65 9.72 4.09
N TRP A 68 -6.42 9.18 4.14
CA TRP A 68 -5.23 9.85 3.58
C TRP A 68 -5.35 10.04 2.07
N VAL A 69 -5.87 9.04 1.34
CA VAL A 69 -6.06 9.15 -0.10
C VAL A 69 -7.14 10.17 -0.42
N GLU A 70 -8.29 10.12 0.23
CA GLU A 70 -9.37 11.09 0.01
C GLU A 70 -8.88 12.52 0.27
N PHE A 71 -8.07 12.72 1.33
CA PHE A 71 -7.41 13.98 1.58
C PHE A 71 -6.42 14.39 0.48
N PHE A 72 -5.69 13.44 -0.12
CA PHE A 72 -4.83 13.69 -1.27
C PHE A 72 -5.64 14.06 -2.53
N GLU A 73 -6.80 13.45 -2.75
CA GLU A 73 -7.71 13.82 -3.85
C GLU A 73 -8.23 15.25 -3.68
N ASP A 74 -8.57 15.65 -2.46
CA ASP A 74 -9.02 17.00 -2.12
C ASP A 74 -7.89 18.05 -2.27
N LEU A 75 -6.63 17.67 -1.99
CA LEU A 75 -5.46 18.52 -2.22
C LEU A 75 -5.12 18.67 -3.72
N GLU A 76 -5.54 17.71 -4.55
CA GLU A 76 -5.23 17.65 -5.98
C GLU A 76 -6.35 18.17 -6.91
N GLU A 77 -7.17 19.11 -6.44
CA GLU A 77 -7.97 20.00 -7.30
C GLU A 77 -7.10 20.78 -8.34
N PHE A 78 -5.76 20.62 -8.29
CA PHE A 78 -4.74 21.22 -9.15
C PHE A 78 -3.98 20.23 -10.06
N SER A 79 -4.37 18.97 -10.11
CA SER A 79 -3.66 17.90 -10.82
C SER A 79 -4.13 17.66 -12.25
N SER A 80 -3.18 17.50 -13.18
CA SER A 80 -3.49 17.31 -14.61
C SER A 80 -3.79 15.85 -15.01
N ASP A 81 -3.65 14.87 -14.11
CA ASP A 81 -3.77 13.44 -14.44
C ASP A 81 -5.08 12.81 -13.93
N ALA A 82 -6.20 13.29 -14.48
CA ALA A 82 -7.54 12.82 -14.11
C ALA A 82 -7.72 11.30 -14.22
N LYS A 83 -6.97 10.63 -15.11
CA LYS A 83 -7.02 9.17 -15.29
C LYS A 83 -6.37 8.43 -14.14
N TYR A 84 -5.26 8.95 -13.60
CA TYR A 84 -4.63 8.38 -12.41
C TYR A 84 -5.61 8.39 -11.23
N TYR A 85 -6.29 9.52 -11.00
CA TYR A 85 -7.30 9.64 -9.93
C TYR A 85 -8.54 8.79 -10.13
N GLU A 86 -9.05 8.71 -11.36
CA GLU A 86 -10.14 7.79 -11.67
C GLU A 86 -9.75 6.34 -11.30
N ARG A 87 -8.52 5.95 -11.63
CA ARG A 87 -8.01 4.62 -11.28
C ARG A 87 -7.79 4.45 -9.79
N PHE A 88 -7.36 5.49 -9.10
CA PHE A 88 -7.18 5.49 -7.65
C PHE A 88 -8.51 5.20 -6.94
N ARG A 89 -9.57 5.93 -7.32
CA ARG A 89 -10.94 5.69 -6.84
C ARG A 89 -11.44 4.28 -7.12
N MET A 90 -11.15 3.72 -8.29
CA MET A 90 -11.53 2.33 -8.59
C MET A 90 -10.85 1.33 -7.66
N VAL A 91 -9.55 1.53 -7.37
CA VAL A 91 -8.81 0.67 -6.44
C VAL A 91 -9.36 0.84 -5.02
N LEU A 92 -9.58 2.06 -4.53
CA LEU A 92 -10.19 2.31 -3.22
C LEU A 92 -11.57 1.66 -3.08
N ASN A 93 -12.45 1.86 -4.05
CA ASN A 93 -13.77 1.21 -4.08
C ASN A 93 -13.65 -0.31 -4.00
N LYS A 94 -12.63 -0.90 -4.65
CA LYS A 94 -12.36 -2.34 -4.54
C LYS A 94 -11.95 -2.73 -3.12
N LEU A 95 -11.08 -1.95 -2.46
CA LEU A 95 -10.67 -2.19 -1.08
C LEU A 95 -11.88 -2.15 -0.13
N ASP A 96 -12.77 -1.17 -0.29
CA ASP A 96 -13.96 -1.03 0.56
C ASP A 96 -14.97 -2.17 0.38
N LEU A 97 -15.20 -2.57 -0.87
CA LEU A 97 -16.14 -3.66 -1.18
C LEU A 97 -15.57 -5.05 -0.81
N ASP A 98 -14.26 -5.21 -0.74
CA ASP A 98 -13.60 -6.50 -0.57
C ASP A 98 -12.28 -6.39 0.23
N ARG A 99 -12.40 -6.07 1.52
CA ARG A 99 -11.24 -5.99 2.43
C ARG A 99 -10.47 -7.31 2.53
N VAL A 100 -11.17 -8.44 2.39
CA VAL A 100 -10.56 -9.78 2.42
C VAL A 100 -9.57 -9.97 1.26
N TRP A 101 -9.88 -9.43 0.08
CA TRP A 101 -8.95 -9.41 -1.06
C TRP A 101 -7.66 -8.66 -0.73
N PHE A 102 -7.73 -7.47 -0.12
CA PHE A 102 -6.54 -6.72 0.27
C PHE A 102 -5.75 -7.42 1.38
N GLU A 103 -6.43 -7.92 2.41
CA GLU A 103 -5.79 -8.71 3.47
C GLU A 103 -5.02 -9.92 2.93
N LYS A 104 -5.57 -10.60 1.92
CA LYS A 104 -4.92 -11.73 1.27
C LYS A 104 -3.59 -11.30 0.65
N ILE A 105 -3.57 -10.18 -0.09
CA ILE A 105 -2.37 -9.63 -0.71
C ILE A 105 -1.30 -9.31 0.35
N ILE A 106 -1.70 -8.65 1.44
CA ILE A 106 -0.79 -8.33 2.55
C ILE A 106 -0.23 -9.61 3.19
N LYS A 107 -1.08 -10.58 3.51
CA LYS A 107 -0.67 -11.84 4.16
C LYS A 107 0.31 -12.64 3.31
N GLU A 108 0.05 -12.72 2.01
CA GLU A 108 0.82 -13.57 1.09
C GLU A 108 2.15 -12.92 0.66
N ASN A 109 2.22 -11.59 0.56
CA ASN A 109 3.38 -10.90 -0.02
C ASN A 109 4.14 -10.00 0.94
N TYR A 110 3.46 -9.46 1.96
CA TYR A 110 3.99 -8.38 2.80
C TYR A 110 3.97 -8.70 4.29
N LYS A 111 3.76 -9.97 4.65
CA LYS A 111 3.88 -10.42 6.05
C LYS A 111 5.34 -10.63 6.46
N THR A 112 6.19 -11.01 5.53
CA THR A 112 7.59 -11.36 5.83
C THR A 112 8.57 -10.66 4.90
N CYS A 113 9.79 -10.45 5.38
CA CYS A 113 10.86 -9.91 4.56
C CYS A 113 11.26 -10.94 3.49
N PRO A 114 11.23 -10.59 2.19
CA PRO A 114 11.63 -11.51 1.13
C PRO A 114 13.15 -11.77 1.07
N ALA A 115 13.97 -11.15 1.92
CA ALA A 115 15.41 -11.44 2.00
C ALA A 115 15.81 -12.24 3.24
N CYS A 116 15.33 -11.87 4.43
CA CYS A 116 15.73 -12.52 5.67
C CYS A 116 14.63 -13.35 6.35
N GLY A 117 13.39 -13.30 5.84
CA GLY A 117 12.25 -14.02 6.42
C GLY A 117 11.72 -13.44 7.73
N ALA A 118 12.19 -12.26 8.15
CA ALA A 118 11.66 -11.56 9.33
C ALA A 118 10.14 -11.35 9.19
N ASP A 119 9.37 -11.63 10.23
CA ASP A 119 7.92 -11.47 10.26
C ASP A 119 7.60 -10.04 10.70
N PHE A 120 7.03 -9.23 9.80
CA PHE A 120 6.75 -7.81 10.07
C PHE A 120 5.67 -7.60 11.13
N THR A 121 4.95 -8.65 11.53
CA THR A 121 4.04 -8.58 12.69
C THR A 121 4.80 -8.64 14.03
N ARG A 122 6.08 -9.05 14.02
CA ARG A 122 6.93 -9.23 15.21
C ARG A 122 8.18 -8.36 15.20
N GLN A 123 8.81 -8.20 14.03
CA GLN A 123 9.95 -7.34 13.82
C GLN A 123 9.53 -6.14 12.99
N CYS A 124 9.77 -4.95 13.50
CA CYS A 124 9.24 -3.77 12.87
C CYS A 124 9.98 -3.36 11.61
N LEU A 125 9.28 -2.54 10.84
CA LEU A 125 9.77 -1.88 9.65
C LEU A 125 10.38 -0.53 10.06
N ASP A 126 11.42 -0.11 9.34
CA ASP A 126 12.02 1.21 9.47
C ASP A 126 11.52 2.12 8.35
N ILE A 127 11.44 3.43 8.61
CA ILE A 127 11.04 4.43 7.62
C ILE A 127 12.18 5.45 7.44
N GLU A 128 12.41 5.85 6.20
CA GLU A 128 13.25 6.99 5.84
C GLU A 128 12.46 7.93 4.94
N LYS A 129 12.54 9.24 5.22
CA LYS A 129 12.01 10.29 4.34
C LYS A 129 13.17 10.89 3.55
N ASP A 130 13.12 10.77 2.23
CA ASP A 130 14.12 11.26 1.29
C ASP A 130 13.44 12.17 0.25
N GLY A 131 13.42 13.48 0.54
CA GLY A 131 12.68 14.47 -0.25
C GLY A 131 11.17 14.21 -0.22
N ASP A 132 10.59 14.02 -1.40
CA ASP A 132 9.17 13.69 -1.61
C ASP A 132 8.90 12.18 -1.62
N TRP A 133 9.88 11.36 -1.21
CA TRP A 133 9.74 9.91 -1.14
C TRP A 133 9.78 9.42 0.29
N VAL A 134 8.85 8.53 0.62
CA VAL A 134 8.89 7.73 1.83
C VAL A 134 9.35 6.34 1.45
N LYS A 135 10.41 5.85 2.10
CA LYS A 135 10.97 4.51 1.91
C LYS A 135 10.75 3.68 3.17
N VAL A 136 10.30 2.45 2.99
CA VAL A 136 10.05 1.49 4.07
C VAL A 136 11.01 0.32 3.95
N TYR A 137 11.76 0.05 5.01
CA TYR A 137 12.80 -0.98 5.07
C TYR A 137 12.46 -2.05 6.10
N CYS A 138 13.03 -3.23 5.91
CA CYS A 138 13.02 -4.27 6.94
C CYS A 138 13.96 -3.86 8.08
N GLY A 139 13.44 -3.69 9.30
CA GLY A 139 14.25 -3.32 10.46
C GLY A 139 15.21 -4.41 10.95
N THR A 140 15.19 -5.61 10.37
CA THR A 140 16.14 -6.69 10.69
C THR A 140 17.35 -6.72 9.75
N CYS A 141 17.15 -6.50 8.44
CA CYS A 141 18.22 -6.65 7.44
C CYS A 141 18.46 -5.42 6.56
N GLY A 142 17.67 -4.35 6.72
CA GLY A 142 17.78 -3.12 5.95
C GLY A 142 17.30 -3.23 4.49
N LYS A 143 16.69 -4.34 4.07
CA LYS A 143 16.14 -4.45 2.71
C LYS A 143 15.00 -3.46 2.50
N LEU A 144 15.04 -2.69 1.41
CA LEU A 144 13.91 -1.87 0.95
C LEU A 144 12.72 -2.78 0.61
N ILE A 145 11.59 -2.55 1.27
CA ILE A 145 10.35 -3.32 1.13
C ILE A 145 9.39 -2.60 0.20
N SER A 146 9.22 -1.30 0.41
CA SER A 146 8.35 -0.47 -0.43
C SER A 146 8.77 1.00 -0.38
N LYS A 147 8.27 1.79 -1.31
CA LYS A 147 8.38 3.25 -1.31
C LYS A 147 7.14 3.86 -1.97
N HIS A 148 6.73 5.04 -1.54
CA HIS A 148 5.71 5.83 -2.23
C HIS A 148 6.13 7.29 -2.30
N TYR A 149 5.52 7.98 -3.26
CA TYR A 149 5.61 9.42 -3.38
C TYR A 149 4.68 10.08 -2.35
N ALA A 150 5.25 10.93 -1.51
CA ALA A 150 4.56 11.73 -0.51
C ALA A 150 5.17 13.14 -0.54
N PRO A 151 4.76 13.99 -1.49
CA PRO A 151 5.28 15.33 -1.61
C PRO A 151 5.03 16.11 -0.33
N LYS A 152 5.98 16.95 0.06
CA LYS A 152 5.75 17.86 1.18
C LYS A 152 4.56 18.75 0.83
N THR A 153 3.47 18.63 1.58
CA THR A 153 2.49 19.69 1.67
C THR A 153 3.15 20.85 2.40
N GLU A 154 3.71 21.80 1.65
CA GLU A 154 3.94 23.16 2.17
C GLU A 154 2.55 23.79 2.36
N LEU A 155 1.92 23.50 3.50
CA LEU A 155 0.77 24.24 4.04
C LEU A 155 1.24 25.22 5.10
#